data_AF-A0A8D1Y9Y4-F1
#
_entry.id   AF-A0A8D1Y9Y4-F1
#
_cell.length_a   1.000
_cell.length_b   1.000
_cell.length_c   1.000
_cell.angle_alpha   90.00
_cell.angle_beta   90.00
_cell.angle_gamma   90.00
#
_symmetry.space_group_name_H-M   'P 1'
#
loop_
_entity.id
_entity.type
_entity.pdbx_description
1 polymer ?
#
loop_
_entity_poly.entity_id
_entity_poly.type
_entity_poly.pdbx_seq_one_letter_code
_entity_poly.pdbx_strand_id
1 'polypeptide(L)'
;RLCSFQLPQEDLDVLFSNIDDVIKVNSRLLRDLQDAASRGEEQVRLVGDVFLEFQEELEQVYKVYCASYEQALLLVENYQKDPELQRGIQRTIEAVLPQAGPSGLSFLLVNPLQRVTKYPLLLQKILENTLPDASAYPVLQRAASALQDVVTHINEYKRRKEVASRYTKVEQLSLRERLARINTHTLSKKTTRLSQLLKQEAGLVPKLEDKEFDDLEEKFHCVSLCVTELKSNVAAHLDALEVLLRFRPHESHLDIPGGPVAQYGDLARDLQLQAFPQFKQRLEGLVWQPLCSLAKALAGPQNLIRKRLDKLLDFERAEEKLSEVGSVTYEEEAARHTYQALNSLLVAELPQFNQLAVQWLRQILCTLVTLQGDLAKHVLQRAESSLAQLPHHHLSEPAFRDLVADTLDQAGHQLRSFQENFEKVLPPPTTRPLLPGAERQVQALLSRYGSGKLYQVTSNISGSGTLDLTLPRGHVVALLQNKDTKGNSSRWLVDTGGHRGYVPAGKLELYRVAPSEEDLRGQAKPHENSRQLTPEPTLAPVPSVPAVTQVVAVCPFAARSSHEVSLQAGQQVTVLEAQDKKGNPEWSLVEVNGQRGYVPSSFLARVPGPAPWGWSLPS
;
A
#
# COMPACT_ATOMS: atom_id res chain seq x y z
N ARG A 1 -23.81 40.03 -3.27
CA ARG A 1 -23.63 39.48 -4.64
C ARG A 1 -22.45 40.16 -5.34
N LEU A 2 -21.22 40.01 -4.82
CA LEU A 2 -19.97 40.55 -5.39
C LEU A 2 -18.77 39.60 -5.10
N CYS A 3 -18.99 38.28 -5.11
CA CYS A 3 -17.96 37.26 -4.82
C CYS A 3 -18.04 36.05 -5.75
N SER A 4 -18.13 36.22 -7.08
CA SER A 4 -18.41 35.07 -7.96
C SER A 4 -17.59 34.98 -9.24
N PHE A 5 -16.37 35.54 -9.28
CA PHE A 5 -15.40 35.25 -10.34
C PHE A 5 -13.98 35.30 -9.75
N GLN A 6 -13.64 34.36 -8.89
CA GLN A 6 -12.24 34.08 -8.57
C GLN A 6 -11.75 33.02 -9.55
N LEU A 7 -10.75 33.38 -10.36
CA LEU A 7 -10.04 32.41 -11.17
C LEU A 7 -9.39 31.37 -10.25
N PRO A 8 -9.29 30.10 -10.67
CA PRO A 8 -8.50 29.11 -9.95
C PRO A 8 -7.08 29.61 -9.69
N GLN A 9 -6.52 29.28 -8.53
CA GLN A 9 -5.15 29.70 -8.19
C GLN A 9 -4.14 29.21 -9.24
N GLU A 10 -4.31 27.99 -9.75
CA GLU A 10 -3.44 27.43 -10.81
C GLU A 10 -3.46 28.29 -12.08
N ASP A 11 -4.61 28.84 -12.42
CA ASP A 11 -4.76 29.71 -13.58
C ASP A 11 -4.10 31.08 -13.35
N LEU A 12 -4.17 31.61 -12.13
CA LEU A 12 -3.46 32.83 -11.74
C LEU A 12 -1.94 32.63 -11.83
N ASP A 13 -1.44 31.49 -11.37
CA ASP A 13 -0.01 31.14 -11.44
C ASP A 13 0.47 31.06 -12.90
N VAL A 14 -0.36 30.53 -13.81
CA VAL A 14 -0.05 30.49 -15.26
C VAL A 14 -0.13 31.88 -15.91
N LEU A 15 -1.17 32.65 -15.60
CA LEU A 15 -1.38 33.98 -16.20
C LEU A 15 -0.27 34.96 -15.82
N PHE A 16 0.13 34.95 -14.54
CA PHE A 16 1.01 35.96 -13.98
C PHE A 16 2.44 35.46 -13.77
N SER A 17 2.70 34.14 -13.79
CA SER A 17 4.05 33.57 -13.66
C SER A 17 4.77 34.18 -12.44
N ASN A 18 5.94 34.77 -12.66
CA ASN A 18 6.76 35.44 -11.66
C ASN A 18 6.63 36.98 -11.73
N ILE A 19 5.43 37.51 -12.02
CA ILE A 19 5.22 38.97 -12.16
C ILE A 19 5.64 39.73 -10.91
N ASP A 20 5.50 39.15 -9.71
CA ASP A 20 5.89 39.79 -8.46
C ASP A 20 7.41 40.03 -8.40
N ASP A 21 8.22 39.09 -8.91
CA ASP A 21 9.66 39.27 -9.03
C ASP A 21 10.00 40.35 -10.05
N VAL A 22 9.27 40.38 -11.18
CA VAL A 22 9.40 41.45 -12.20
C VAL A 22 9.10 42.82 -11.59
N ILE A 23 8.03 42.94 -10.81
CA ILE A 23 7.67 44.17 -10.11
C ILE A 23 8.78 44.55 -9.13
N LYS A 24 9.25 43.61 -8.32
CA LYS A 24 10.29 43.84 -7.31
C LYS A 24 11.59 44.38 -7.91
N VAL A 25 12.11 43.76 -8.98
CA VAL A 25 13.32 44.25 -9.65
C VAL A 25 13.10 45.63 -10.28
N ASN A 26 11.93 45.85 -10.91
CA ASN A 26 11.60 47.15 -11.51
C ASN A 26 11.42 48.25 -10.48
N SER A 27 10.88 47.96 -9.30
CA SER A 27 10.72 48.95 -8.23
C SER A 27 12.06 49.40 -7.66
N ARG A 28 13.06 48.50 -7.61
CA ARG A 28 14.43 48.86 -7.25
C ARG A 28 15.10 49.66 -8.36
N LEU A 29 15.04 49.17 -9.60
CA LEU A 29 15.57 49.86 -10.76
C LEU A 29 15.00 51.29 -10.88
N LEU A 30 13.69 51.47 -10.69
CA LEU A 30 13.04 52.78 -10.73
C LEU A 30 13.61 53.74 -9.69
N ARG A 31 13.78 53.26 -8.45
CA ARG A 31 14.35 54.05 -7.36
C ARG A 31 15.76 54.52 -7.70
N ASP A 32 16.61 53.61 -8.16
CA ASP A 32 18.01 53.91 -8.43
C ASP A 32 18.15 54.82 -9.68
N LEU A 33 17.25 54.68 -10.66
CA LEU A 33 17.13 55.62 -11.79
C LEU A 33 16.64 57.01 -11.35
N GLN A 34 15.70 57.10 -10.40
CA GLN A 34 15.24 58.38 -9.84
C GLN A 34 16.37 59.08 -9.07
N ASP A 35 17.14 58.32 -8.29
CA ASP A 35 18.30 58.82 -7.57
C ASP A 35 19.39 59.30 -8.55
N ALA A 36 19.66 58.54 -9.61
CA ALA A 36 20.58 58.95 -10.68
C ALA A 36 20.11 60.23 -11.39
N ALA A 37 18.80 60.37 -11.64
CA ALA A 37 18.21 61.55 -12.27
C ALA A 37 18.37 62.83 -11.44
N SER A 38 18.55 62.72 -10.11
CA SER A 38 18.73 63.86 -9.22
C SER A 38 20.16 64.45 -9.20
N ARG A 39 21.12 63.83 -9.89
CA ARG A 39 22.57 64.10 -9.76
C ARG A 39 23.17 65.09 -10.77
N GLY A 40 22.33 65.86 -11.48
CA GLY A 40 22.79 66.93 -12.37
C GLY A 40 23.67 66.42 -13.53
N GLU A 41 24.89 66.95 -13.66
CA GLU A 41 25.80 66.66 -14.77
C GLU A 41 26.21 65.18 -14.89
N GLU A 42 26.19 64.42 -13.78
CA GLU A 42 26.53 62.99 -13.81
C GLU A 42 25.34 62.08 -14.15
N GLN A 43 24.13 62.63 -14.32
CA GLN A 43 22.90 61.87 -14.52
C GLN A 43 23.04 60.78 -15.60
N VAL A 44 23.54 61.17 -16.77
CA VAL A 44 23.60 60.28 -17.94
C VAL A 44 24.55 59.11 -17.71
N ARG A 45 25.69 59.36 -17.05
CA ARG A 45 26.66 58.32 -16.67
C ARG A 45 26.05 57.36 -15.66
N LEU A 46 25.44 57.89 -14.61
CA LEU A 46 24.82 57.11 -13.53
C LEU A 46 23.67 56.24 -14.03
N VAL A 47 22.86 56.72 -14.98
CA VAL A 47 21.81 55.89 -15.61
C VAL A 47 22.43 54.66 -16.29
N GLY A 48 23.55 54.83 -17.01
CA GLY A 48 24.27 53.71 -17.62
C GLY A 48 24.82 52.73 -16.58
N ASP A 49 25.40 53.24 -15.49
CA ASP A 49 25.92 52.41 -14.39
C ASP A 49 24.82 51.60 -13.71
N VAL A 50 23.65 52.20 -13.45
CA VAL A 50 22.49 51.51 -12.87
C VAL A 50 22.05 50.34 -13.75
N PHE A 51 21.97 50.50 -15.08
CA PHE A 51 21.60 49.38 -15.96
C PHE A 51 22.66 48.27 -15.99
N LEU A 52 23.94 48.61 -15.89
CA LEU A 52 25.02 47.62 -15.77
C LEU A 52 24.94 46.84 -14.45
N GLU A 53 24.53 47.48 -13.36
CA GLU A 53 24.31 46.81 -12.07
C GLU A 53 23.12 45.85 -12.14
N PHE A 54 22.03 46.24 -12.82
CA PHE A 54 20.79 45.46 -12.89
C PHE A 54 20.74 44.42 -14.01
N GLN A 55 21.71 44.37 -14.94
CA GLN A 55 21.64 43.53 -16.14
C GLN A 55 21.37 42.05 -15.83
N GLU A 56 22.07 41.47 -14.85
CA GLU A 56 21.93 40.06 -14.48
C GLU A 56 20.56 39.78 -13.85
N GLU A 57 20.13 40.63 -12.91
CA GLU A 57 18.83 40.47 -12.24
C GLU A 57 17.66 40.63 -13.24
N LEU A 58 17.77 41.59 -14.17
CA LEU A 58 16.82 41.75 -15.27
C LEU A 58 16.77 40.51 -16.14
N GLU A 59 17.91 39.95 -16.55
CA GLU A 59 17.93 38.71 -17.34
C GLU A 59 17.27 37.55 -16.58
N GLN A 60 17.66 37.32 -15.32
CA GLN A 60 17.17 36.19 -14.51
C GLN A 60 15.66 36.24 -14.30
N VAL A 61 15.10 37.42 -14.05
CA VAL A 61 13.67 37.59 -13.76
C VAL A 61 12.84 37.59 -15.05
N TYR A 62 13.26 38.33 -16.08
CA TYR A 62 12.48 38.44 -17.32
C TYR A 62 12.51 37.17 -18.17
N LYS A 63 13.59 36.39 -18.16
CA LYS A 63 13.63 35.13 -18.94
C LYS A 63 12.53 34.14 -18.52
N VAL A 64 12.21 34.10 -17.22
CA VAL A 64 11.14 33.26 -16.67
C VAL A 64 9.78 33.75 -17.16
N TYR A 65 9.50 35.05 -17.01
CA TYR A 65 8.23 35.64 -17.44
C TYR A 65 8.00 35.46 -18.95
N CYS A 66 9.02 35.78 -19.76
CA CYS A 66 8.95 35.67 -21.22
C CYS A 66 8.81 34.23 -21.71
N ALA A 67 9.37 33.24 -21.00
CA ALA A 67 9.19 31.83 -21.33
C ALA A 67 7.76 31.34 -21.04
N SER A 68 7.14 31.84 -19.98
CA SER A 68 5.76 31.48 -19.58
C SER A 68 4.67 32.21 -20.37
N TYR A 69 5.01 33.34 -20.99
CA TYR A 69 4.05 34.23 -21.66
C TYR A 69 3.16 33.54 -22.71
N GLU A 70 3.69 32.59 -23.49
CA GLU A 70 2.88 31.86 -24.47
C GLU A 70 1.79 31.01 -23.82
N GLN A 71 2.06 30.42 -22.65
CA GLN A 71 1.06 29.63 -21.92
C GLN A 71 -0.03 30.55 -21.34
N ALA A 72 0.35 31.73 -20.84
CA ALA A 72 -0.60 32.74 -20.41
C ALA A 72 -1.52 33.18 -21.58
N LEU A 73 -0.98 33.38 -22.78
CA LEU A 73 -1.77 33.72 -23.97
C LEU A 73 -2.76 32.61 -24.35
N LEU A 74 -2.32 31.35 -24.37
CA LEU A 74 -3.20 30.21 -24.66
C LEU A 74 -4.35 30.10 -23.64
N LEU A 75 -4.09 30.41 -22.37
CA LEU A 75 -5.12 30.44 -21.34
C LEU A 75 -6.10 31.59 -21.55
N VAL A 76 -5.61 32.78 -21.89
CA VAL A 76 -6.47 33.93 -22.25
C VAL A 76 -7.33 33.62 -23.48
N GLU A 77 -6.77 32.99 -24.52
CA GLU A 77 -7.53 32.53 -25.70
C GLU A 77 -8.63 31.52 -25.33
N ASN A 78 -8.38 30.66 -24.35
CA ASN A 78 -9.40 29.76 -23.85
C ASN A 78 -10.51 30.50 -23.10
N TYR A 79 -10.17 31.51 -22.30
CA TYR A 79 -11.16 32.34 -21.62
C TYR A 79 -11.99 33.20 -22.56
N GLN A 80 -11.45 33.59 -23.71
CA GLN A 80 -12.22 34.28 -24.75
C GLN A 80 -13.37 33.42 -25.31
N LYS A 81 -13.35 32.09 -25.11
CA LYS A 81 -14.43 31.20 -25.51
C LYS A 81 -15.61 31.21 -24.54
N ASP A 82 -15.44 31.78 -23.34
CA ASP A 82 -16.49 31.95 -22.33
C ASP A 82 -16.89 33.43 -22.20
N PRO A 83 -18.05 33.84 -22.77
CA PRO A 83 -18.50 35.23 -22.74
C PRO A 83 -18.80 35.78 -21.34
N GLU A 84 -19.16 34.93 -20.37
CA GLU A 84 -19.43 35.39 -19.01
C GLU A 84 -18.12 35.69 -18.27
N LEU A 85 -17.15 34.78 -18.40
CA LEU A 85 -15.81 34.95 -17.84
C LEU A 85 -15.11 36.17 -18.44
N GLN A 86 -15.16 36.32 -19.77
CA GLN A 86 -14.59 37.46 -20.47
C GLN A 86 -15.19 38.79 -19.96
N ARG A 87 -16.50 38.84 -19.75
CA ARG A 87 -17.19 40.03 -19.23
C ARG A 87 -16.79 40.32 -17.78
N GLY A 88 -16.58 39.29 -16.96
CA GLY A 88 -16.05 39.43 -15.59
C GLY A 88 -14.64 40.01 -15.55
N ILE A 89 -13.75 39.48 -16.38
CA ILE A 89 -12.36 39.95 -16.51
C ILE A 89 -12.34 41.41 -16.98
N GLN A 90 -13.09 41.73 -18.05
CA GLN A 90 -13.13 43.07 -18.60
C GLN A 90 -13.65 44.11 -17.59
N ARG A 91 -14.73 43.79 -16.86
CA ARG A 91 -15.25 44.67 -15.79
C ARG A 91 -14.22 44.93 -14.70
N THR A 92 -13.43 43.91 -14.35
CA THR A 92 -12.37 44.05 -13.34
C THR A 92 -11.25 44.96 -13.85
N ILE A 93 -10.83 44.79 -15.10
CA ILE A 93 -9.82 45.64 -15.74
C ILE A 93 -10.30 47.08 -15.81
N GLU A 94 -11.53 47.32 -16.26
CA GLU A 94 -12.11 48.68 -16.35
C GLU A 94 -12.23 49.36 -14.99
N ALA A 95 -12.52 48.59 -13.93
CA ALA A 95 -12.60 49.12 -12.57
C ALA A 95 -11.22 49.52 -12.00
N VAL A 96 -10.16 48.79 -12.35
CA VAL A 96 -8.81 49.01 -11.80
C VAL A 96 -7.97 49.94 -12.68
N LEU A 97 -8.11 49.84 -14.00
CA LEU A 97 -7.33 50.58 -14.99
C LEU A 97 -8.26 51.13 -16.11
N PRO A 98 -8.98 52.24 -15.85
CA PRO A 98 -9.95 52.80 -16.81
C PRO A 98 -9.32 53.13 -18.18
N GLN A 99 -8.02 53.48 -18.20
CA GLN A 99 -7.25 53.76 -19.41
C GLN A 99 -6.79 52.53 -20.21
N ALA A 100 -7.01 51.29 -19.73
CA ALA A 100 -6.63 50.07 -20.47
C ALA A 100 -7.42 49.87 -21.77
N GLY A 101 -8.58 50.54 -21.91
CA GLY A 101 -9.43 50.45 -23.09
C GLY A 101 -9.93 49.01 -23.38
N PRO A 102 -10.34 48.72 -24.62
CA PRO A 102 -10.84 47.40 -25.02
C PRO A 102 -9.73 46.35 -25.23
N SER A 103 -8.46 46.72 -25.03
CA SER A 103 -7.29 45.87 -25.32
C SER A 103 -7.15 44.67 -24.37
N GLY A 104 -7.94 44.64 -23.28
CA GLY A 104 -8.15 43.48 -22.43
C GLY A 104 -6.91 42.98 -21.69
N LEU A 105 -7.00 41.76 -21.16
CA LEU A 105 -5.95 41.14 -20.35
C LEU A 105 -4.65 40.89 -21.15
N SER A 106 -4.75 40.51 -22.42
CA SER A 106 -3.60 40.26 -23.30
C SER A 106 -2.67 41.47 -23.43
N PHE A 107 -3.22 42.68 -23.49
CA PHE A 107 -2.43 43.91 -23.55
C PHE A 107 -1.64 44.18 -22.27
N LEU A 108 -2.18 43.82 -21.11
CA LEU A 108 -1.46 43.98 -19.85
C LEU A 108 -0.30 42.97 -19.74
N LEU A 109 -0.53 41.73 -20.18
CA LEU A 109 0.45 40.65 -20.09
C LEU A 109 1.66 40.84 -21.01
N VAL A 110 1.52 41.57 -22.12
CA VAL A 110 2.66 41.83 -23.03
C VAL A 110 3.60 42.94 -22.52
N ASN A 111 3.15 43.78 -21.57
CA ASN A 111 3.89 44.95 -21.12
C ASN A 111 5.30 44.64 -20.57
N PRO A 112 5.51 43.61 -19.72
CA PRO A 112 6.86 43.27 -19.27
C PRO A 112 7.78 42.89 -20.43
N LEU A 113 7.30 42.06 -21.36
CA LEU A 113 8.07 41.66 -22.55
C LEU A 113 8.45 42.89 -23.39
N GLN A 114 7.52 43.82 -23.62
CA GLN A 114 7.83 45.06 -24.34
C GLN A 114 8.75 46.00 -23.57
N ARG A 115 8.73 45.98 -22.23
CA ARG A 115 9.54 46.87 -21.42
C ARG A 115 11.02 46.51 -21.49
N VAL A 116 11.36 45.24 -21.32
CA VAL A 116 12.76 44.78 -21.33
C VAL A 116 13.42 45.02 -22.69
N THR A 117 12.65 44.91 -23.79
CA THR A 117 13.16 45.17 -25.15
C THR A 117 13.33 46.67 -25.47
N LYS A 118 12.69 47.56 -24.70
CA LYS A 118 12.82 49.03 -24.90
C LYS A 118 14.08 49.61 -24.27
N TYR A 119 14.60 49.03 -23.18
CA TYR A 119 15.79 49.57 -22.52
C TYR A 119 17.03 49.74 -23.42
N PRO A 120 17.44 48.74 -24.22
CA PRO A 120 18.58 48.93 -25.13
C PRO A 120 18.32 50.03 -26.16
N LEU A 121 17.10 50.14 -26.69
CA LEU A 121 16.71 51.19 -27.65
C LEU A 121 16.78 52.59 -27.03
N LEU A 122 16.33 52.73 -25.78
CA LEU A 122 16.38 54.00 -25.05
C LEU A 122 17.83 54.40 -24.75
N LEU A 123 18.66 53.48 -24.28
CA LEU A 123 20.09 53.74 -24.03
C LEU A 123 20.85 54.08 -25.31
N GLN A 124 20.56 53.39 -26.41
CA GLN A 124 21.13 53.69 -27.71
C GLN A 124 20.73 55.11 -28.18
N LYS A 125 19.48 55.50 -27.96
CA LYS A 125 19.03 56.86 -28.28
C LYS A 125 19.73 57.93 -27.45
N ILE A 126 20.00 57.67 -26.17
CA ILE A 126 20.78 58.57 -25.31
C ILE A 126 22.24 58.63 -25.80
N LEU A 127 22.83 57.48 -26.14
CA LEU A 127 24.20 57.39 -26.66
C LEU A 127 24.38 58.18 -27.97
N GLU A 128 23.43 58.06 -28.91
CA GLU A 128 23.44 58.82 -30.18
C GLU A 128 23.43 60.35 -29.99
N ASN A 129 22.92 60.83 -28.85
CA ASN A 129 22.85 62.25 -28.50
C ASN A 129 23.92 62.68 -27.48
N THR A 130 24.86 61.79 -27.14
CA THR A 130 25.97 62.06 -26.23
C THR A 130 27.27 62.24 -27.01
N LEU A 131 28.04 63.28 -26.71
CA LEU A 131 29.32 63.54 -27.39
C LEU A 131 30.32 62.39 -27.12
N PRO A 132 31.12 61.96 -28.11
CA PRO A 132 32.11 60.89 -27.93
C PRO A 132 33.14 61.12 -26.82
N ASP A 133 33.50 62.39 -26.58
CA ASP A 133 34.48 62.77 -25.55
C ASP A 133 33.86 62.90 -24.14
N ALA A 134 32.54 62.74 -24.01
CA ALA A 134 31.87 62.82 -22.73
C ALA A 134 32.15 61.57 -21.86
N SER A 135 32.34 61.77 -20.56
CA SER A 135 32.60 60.68 -19.59
C SER A 135 31.48 59.62 -19.56
N ALA A 136 30.26 59.98 -19.93
CA ALA A 136 29.11 59.08 -19.99
C ALA A 136 29.10 58.17 -21.24
N TYR A 137 29.75 58.56 -22.33
CA TYR A 137 29.72 57.83 -23.61
C TYR A 137 30.15 56.36 -23.49
N PRO A 138 31.33 56.02 -22.91
CA PRO A 138 31.75 54.61 -22.81
C PRO A 138 30.86 53.79 -21.87
N VAL A 139 30.26 54.42 -20.84
CA VAL A 139 29.34 53.74 -19.92
C VAL A 139 28.04 53.39 -20.63
N LEU A 140 27.46 54.35 -21.36
CA LEU A 140 26.24 54.14 -22.15
C LEU A 140 26.43 53.08 -23.25
N GLN A 141 27.59 53.08 -23.93
CA GLN A 141 27.89 52.08 -24.94
C GLN A 141 27.91 50.67 -24.35
N ARG A 142 28.57 50.50 -23.20
CA ARG A 142 28.56 49.21 -22.48
C ARG A 142 27.17 48.83 -22.01
N ALA A 143 26.41 49.76 -21.43
CA ALA A 143 25.06 49.50 -20.93
C ALA A 143 24.09 49.11 -22.06
N ALA A 144 24.15 49.79 -23.21
CA ALA A 144 23.33 49.46 -24.38
C ALA A 144 23.67 48.07 -24.93
N SER A 145 24.96 47.75 -25.05
CA SER A 145 25.41 46.41 -25.47
C SER A 145 24.95 45.33 -24.49
N ALA A 146 25.17 45.55 -23.19
CA ALA A 146 24.77 44.63 -22.14
C ALA A 146 23.28 44.31 -22.17
N LEU A 147 22.41 45.32 -22.32
CA LEU A 147 20.96 45.06 -22.40
C LEU A 147 20.53 44.44 -23.72
N GLN A 148 21.27 44.65 -24.81
CA GLN A 148 21.05 43.93 -26.06
C GLN A 148 21.38 42.44 -25.90
N ASP A 149 22.46 42.13 -25.16
CA ASP A 149 22.82 40.76 -24.81
C ASP A 149 21.75 40.12 -23.90
N VAL A 150 21.27 40.84 -22.88
CA VAL A 150 20.15 40.40 -22.01
C VAL A 150 18.92 40.01 -22.84
N VAL A 151 18.48 40.85 -23.78
CA VAL A 151 17.34 40.55 -24.66
C VAL A 151 17.60 39.31 -25.52
N THR A 152 18.83 39.18 -26.03
CA THR A 152 19.25 38.03 -26.84
C THR A 152 19.24 36.74 -26.03
N HIS A 153 19.76 36.76 -24.81
CA HIS A 153 19.76 35.63 -23.87
C HIS A 153 18.35 35.23 -23.45
N ILE A 154 17.46 36.20 -23.16
CA ILE A 154 16.04 35.93 -22.86
C ILE A 154 15.38 35.20 -24.03
N ASN A 155 15.59 35.68 -25.26
CA ASN A 155 15.00 35.07 -26.44
C ASN A 155 15.54 33.65 -26.69
N GLU A 156 16.85 33.45 -26.52
CA GLU A 156 17.47 32.13 -26.64
C GLU A 156 16.98 31.15 -25.56
N TYR A 157 16.81 31.62 -24.31
CA TYR A 157 16.21 30.83 -23.24
C TYR A 157 14.75 30.45 -23.58
N LYS A 158 13.95 31.38 -24.10
CA LYS A 158 12.59 31.11 -24.58
C LYS A 158 12.60 30.02 -25.67
N ARG A 159 13.48 30.13 -26.67
CA ARG A 159 13.64 29.14 -27.73
C ARG A 159 13.98 27.74 -27.16
N ARG A 160 14.88 27.66 -26.19
CA ARG A 160 15.24 26.39 -25.52
C ARG A 160 14.05 25.77 -24.80
N LYS A 161 13.25 26.59 -24.08
CA LYS A 161 12.01 26.15 -23.42
C LYS A 161 10.97 25.66 -24.42
N GLU A 162 10.79 26.32 -25.55
CA GLU A 162 9.89 25.89 -26.64
C GLU A 162 10.31 24.55 -27.25
N VAL A 163 11.62 24.32 -27.42
CA VAL A 163 12.14 23.02 -27.88
C VAL A 163 11.86 21.94 -26.85
N ALA A 164 12.10 22.23 -25.57
CA ALA A 164 11.88 21.28 -24.48
C ALA A 164 10.39 20.95 -24.26
N SER A 165 9.49 21.93 -24.42
CA SER A 165 8.04 21.76 -24.21
C SER A 165 7.41 20.70 -25.13
N ARG A 166 8.02 20.46 -26.30
CA ARG A 166 7.64 19.39 -27.24
C ARG A 166 7.87 17.98 -26.68
N TYR A 167 8.69 17.87 -25.63
CA TYR A 167 9.13 16.59 -25.06
C TYR A 167 8.70 16.38 -23.60
N THR A 168 8.27 17.43 -22.88
CA THR A 168 7.80 17.33 -21.50
C THR A 168 6.35 16.85 -21.36
N LYS A 169 5.52 17.05 -22.39
CA LYS A 169 4.14 16.53 -22.40
C LYS A 169 4.16 15.01 -22.51
N VAL A 170 4.02 14.33 -21.37
CA VAL A 170 3.72 12.90 -21.33
C VAL A 170 2.26 12.74 -21.74
N GLU A 171 2.00 12.70 -23.04
CA GLU A 171 0.68 12.27 -23.51
C GLU A 171 0.45 10.84 -23.02
N GLN A 172 -0.55 10.66 -22.15
CA GLN A 172 -1.01 9.35 -21.72
C GLN A 172 -1.79 8.70 -22.87
N LEU A 173 -1.07 8.32 -23.91
CA LEU A 173 -1.63 7.63 -25.06
C LEU A 173 -1.82 6.17 -24.72
N SER A 174 -2.98 5.64 -25.08
CA SER A 174 -3.22 4.20 -25.08
C SER A 174 -2.25 3.49 -26.03
N LEU A 175 -2.00 2.20 -25.80
CA LEU A 175 -1.11 1.39 -26.65
C LEU A 175 -1.52 1.42 -28.13
N ARG A 176 -2.83 1.52 -28.40
CA ARG A 176 -3.39 1.60 -29.76
C ARG A 176 -3.04 2.92 -30.44
N GLU A 177 -3.10 4.04 -29.73
CA GLU A 177 -2.73 5.36 -30.26
C GLU A 177 -1.21 5.48 -30.45
N ARG A 178 -0.43 4.83 -29.57
CA ARG A 178 1.02 4.71 -29.74
C ARG A 178 1.40 3.91 -30.97
N LEU A 179 0.71 2.80 -31.24
CA LEU A 179 0.89 1.98 -32.45
C LEU A 179 0.46 2.73 -33.71
N ALA A 180 -0.65 3.47 -33.65
CA ALA A 180 -1.16 4.26 -34.78
C ALA A 180 -0.23 5.43 -35.18
N ARG A 181 0.59 5.93 -34.24
CA ARG A 181 1.58 7.00 -34.47
C ARG A 181 2.96 6.49 -34.89
N ILE A 182 3.14 5.18 -35.12
CA ILE A 182 4.39 4.64 -35.64
C ILE A 182 4.57 5.15 -37.08
N ASN A 183 5.36 6.20 -37.20
CA ASN A 183 5.75 6.80 -38.47
C ASN A 183 7.07 6.17 -38.95
N THR A 184 7.12 5.75 -40.21
CA THR A 184 8.30 5.20 -40.91
C THR A 184 9.54 6.08 -40.72
N HIS A 185 9.38 7.41 -40.75
CA HIS A 185 10.46 8.37 -40.53
C HIS A 185 10.99 8.35 -39.09
N THR A 186 10.10 8.24 -38.09
CA THR A 186 10.49 8.13 -36.67
C THR A 186 11.16 6.80 -36.38
N LEU A 187 10.69 5.72 -37.00
CA LEU A 187 11.29 4.39 -36.91
C LEU A 187 12.70 4.40 -37.52
N SER A 188 12.86 4.98 -38.71
CA SER A 188 14.16 5.15 -39.38
C SER A 188 15.18 5.89 -38.51
N LYS A 189 14.75 6.99 -37.85
CA LYS A 189 15.61 7.72 -36.90
C LYS A 189 16.02 6.86 -35.71
N LYS A 190 15.13 6.04 -35.14
CA LYS A 190 15.48 5.11 -34.05
C LYS A 190 16.48 4.04 -34.51
N THR A 191 16.27 3.45 -35.67
CA THR A 191 17.20 2.46 -36.25
C THR A 191 18.56 3.08 -36.51
N THR A 192 18.59 4.31 -37.03
CA THR A 192 19.82 5.07 -37.26
C THR A 192 20.58 5.32 -35.96
N ARG A 193 19.89 5.75 -34.89
CA ARG A 193 20.50 5.97 -33.58
C ARG A 193 21.05 4.69 -32.98
N LEU A 194 20.33 3.58 -33.10
CA LEU A 194 20.81 2.27 -32.66
C LEU A 194 22.09 1.88 -33.40
N SER A 195 22.15 2.13 -34.72
CA SER A 195 23.36 1.91 -35.51
C SER A 195 24.54 2.77 -35.00
N GLN A 196 24.32 4.04 -34.68
CA GLN A 196 25.35 4.92 -34.12
C GLN A 196 25.83 4.42 -32.75
N LEU A 197 24.91 4.02 -31.87
CA LEU A 197 25.24 3.46 -30.56
C LEU A 197 26.10 2.18 -30.70
N LEU A 198 25.73 1.28 -31.62
CA LEU A 198 26.51 0.06 -31.88
C LEU A 198 27.92 0.38 -32.40
N LYS A 199 28.08 1.42 -33.23
CA LYS A 199 29.42 1.88 -33.67
C LYS A 199 30.27 2.35 -32.49
N GLN A 200 29.68 3.06 -31.53
CA GLN A 200 30.39 3.54 -30.34
C GLN A 200 30.81 2.38 -29.43
N GLU A 201 29.89 1.46 -29.12
CA GLU A 201 30.16 0.27 -28.29
C GLU A 201 31.20 -0.66 -28.95
N ALA A 202 31.23 -0.72 -30.28
CA ALA A 202 32.25 -1.45 -31.03
C ALA A 202 33.60 -0.71 -31.14
N GLY A 203 33.72 0.52 -30.62
CA GLY A 203 34.93 1.34 -30.70
C GLY A 203 35.23 1.88 -32.11
N LEU A 204 34.26 1.86 -33.03
CA LEU A 204 34.42 2.35 -34.41
C LEU A 204 34.34 3.87 -34.51
N VAL A 205 33.63 4.51 -33.58
CA VAL A 205 33.48 5.97 -33.49
C VAL A 205 33.66 6.37 -32.02
N PRO A 206 34.43 7.43 -31.71
CA PRO A 206 34.60 7.90 -30.34
C PRO A 206 33.26 8.38 -29.77
N LYS A 207 33.00 8.03 -28.51
CA LYS A 207 31.85 8.54 -27.74
C LYS A 207 32.19 9.91 -27.18
N LEU A 208 31.29 10.89 -27.30
CA LEU A 208 31.47 12.17 -26.66
C LEU A 208 31.35 12.00 -25.13
N GLU A 209 32.42 12.28 -24.39
CA GLU A 209 32.39 12.36 -22.92
C GLU A 209 31.93 13.76 -22.50
N ASP A 210 30.82 13.83 -21.77
CA ASP A 210 30.30 15.05 -21.16
C ASP A 210 30.21 14.85 -19.65
N LYS A 211 31.39 14.81 -19.01
CA LYS A 211 31.51 14.49 -17.58
C LYS A 211 30.68 15.40 -16.69
N GLU A 212 30.56 16.67 -17.07
CA GLU A 212 29.74 17.63 -16.33
C GLU A 212 28.26 17.23 -16.37
N PHE A 213 27.74 16.85 -17.53
CA PHE A 213 26.36 16.36 -17.61
C PHE A 213 26.18 14.99 -16.96
N ASP A 214 27.15 14.10 -17.09
CA ASP A 214 27.10 12.75 -16.52
C ASP A 214 26.92 12.81 -14.99
N ASP A 215 27.67 13.69 -14.31
CA ASP A 215 27.53 13.94 -12.86
C ASP A 215 26.13 14.48 -12.49
N LEU A 216 25.57 15.35 -13.34
CA LEU A 216 24.22 15.91 -13.14
C LEU A 216 23.12 14.86 -13.34
N GLU A 217 23.28 13.99 -14.35
CA GLU A 217 22.38 12.86 -14.62
C GLU A 217 22.44 11.85 -13.48
N GLU A 218 23.63 11.48 -13.00
CA GLU A 218 23.79 10.57 -11.86
C GLU A 218 23.08 11.11 -10.62
N LYS A 219 23.27 12.40 -10.31
CA LYS A 219 22.60 13.05 -9.19
C LYS A 219 21.08 13.04 -9.35
N PHE A 220 20.56 13.36 -10.54
CA PHE A 220 19.13 13.31 -10.81
C PHE A 220 18.58 11.88 -10.65
N HIS A 221 19.32 10.89 -11.16
CA HIS A 221 18.95 9.48 -11.06
C HIS A 221 18.87 9.03 -9.59
N CYS A 222 19.87 9.39 -8.78
CA CYS A 222 19.85 9.11 -7.34
C CYS A 222 18.63 9.71 -6.65
N VAL A 223 18.29 10.98 -6.92
CA VAL A 223 17.10 11.63 -6.34
C VAL A 223 15.81 10.91 -6.78
N SER A 224 15.70 10.58 -8.07
CA SER A 224 14.55 9.89 -8.64
C SER A 224 14.34 8.50 -8.03
N LEU A 225 15.43 7.74 -7.83
CA LEU A 225 15.42 6.47 -7.13
C LEU A 225 14.94 6.62 -5.68
N CYS A 226 15.52 7.56 -4.92
CA CYS A 226 15.13 7.79 -3.52
C CYS A 226 13.65 8.14 -3.38
N VAL A 227 13.12 9.00 -4.27
CA VAL A 227 11.69 9.35 -4.27
C VAL A 227 10.82 8.14 -4.60
N THR A 228 11.22 7.34 -5.59
CA THR A 228 10.46 6.16 -6.01
C THR A 228 10.42 5.09 -4.92
N GLU A 229 11.57 4.81 -4.30
CA GLU A 229 11.68 3.83 -3.22
C GLU A 229 10.93 4.28 -1.97
N LEU A 230 11.12 5.54 -1.53
CA LEU A 230 10.38 6.08 -0.39
C LEU A 230 8.87 6.01 -0.65
N LYS A 231 8.43 6.31 -1.88
CA LYS A 231 7.02 6.23 -2.26
C LYS A 231 6.52 4.79 -2.12
N SER A 232 7.24 3.82 -2.66
CA SER A 232 6.88 2.41 -2.51
C SER A 232 6.79 2.00 -1.03
N ASN A 233 7.73 2.45 -0.19
CA ASN A 233 7.77 2.14 1.23
C ASN A 233 6.60 2.77 2.00
N VAL A 234 6.25 4.03 1.70
CA VAL A 234 5.10 4.71 2.33
C VAL A 234 3.78 4.07 1.89
N ALA A 235 3.66 3.65 0.62
CA ALA A 235 2.49 2.91 0.14
C ALA A 235 2.31 1.59 0.92
N ALA A 236 3.38 0.81 1.03
CA ALA A 236 3.37 -0.43 1.81
C ALA A 236 3.04 -0.19 3.29
N HIS A 237 3.51 0.91 3.88
CA HIS A 237 3.16 1.28 5.25
C HIS A 237 1.68 1.63 5.40
N LEU A 238 1.09 2.37 4.46
CA LEU A 238 -0.34 2.68 4.43
C LEU A 238 -1.19 1.40 4.28
N ASP A 239 -0.77 0.48 3.42
CA ASP A 239 -1.43 -0.83 3.26
C ASP A 239 -1.35 -1.65 4.56
N ALA A 240 -0.21 -1.64 5.24
CA ALA A 240 -0.07 -2.31 6.54
C ALA A 240 -0.96 -1.68 7.62
N LEU A 241 -1.09 -0.35 7.65
CA LEU A 241 -2.02 0.35 8.53
C LEU A 241 -3.48 -0.01 8.21
N GLU A 242 -3.84 -0.13 6.94
CA GLU A 242 -5.17 -0.58 6.50
C GLU A 242 -5.48 -1.98 7.05
N VAL A 243 -4.53 -2.90 6.97
CA VAL A 243 -4.67 -4.26 7.52
C VAL A 243 -4.83 -4.21 9.05
N LEU A 244 -4.00 -3.43 9.75
CA LEU A 244 -4.11 -3.23 11.19
C LEU A 244 -5.50 -2.69 11.59
N LEU A 245 -6.00 -1.73 10.82
CA LEU A 245 -7.31 -1.11 10.98
C LEU A 245 -8.48 -1.98 10.52
N ARG A 246 -8.26 -3.21 10.05
CA ARG A 246 -9.35 -4.19 9.83
C ARG A 246 -9.50 -5.14 11.01
N PHE A 247 -8.46 -5.31 11.81
CA PHE A 247 -8.48 -6.18 12.96
C PHE A 247 -9.18 -5.49 14.14
N ARG A 248 -10.33 -6.03 14.58
CA ARG A 248 -11.17 -5.46 15.65
C ARG A 248 -11.17 -6.35 16.90
N PRO A 249 -10.07 -6.41 17.67
CA PRO A 249 -9.99 -7.29 18.83
C PRO A 249 -10.98 -6.89 19.94
N HIS A 250 -11.31 -5.59 20.04
CA HIS A 250 -12.26 -5.07 21.03
C HIS A 250 -13.72 -5.47 20.77
N GLU A 251 -14.04 -6.03 19.60
CA GLU A 251 -15.37 -6.57 19.28
C GLU A 251 -15.49 -8.06 19.65
N SER A 252 -14.38 -8.70 20.03
CA SER A 252 -14.41 -10.11 20.45
C SER A 252 -15.03 -10.23 21.84
N HIS A 253 -16.13 -10.96 21.95
CA HIS A 253 -16.75 -11.24 23.24
C HIS A 253 -15.93 -12.30 23.98
N LEU A 254 -15.14 -11.85 24.95
CA LEU A 254 -14.58 -12.72 25.96
C LEU A 254 -15.65 -12.80 27.05
N ASP A 255 -16.20 -13.99 27.32
CA ASP A 255 -17.24 -14.23 28.34
C ASP A 255 -16.73 -13.99 29.78
N ILE A 256 -16.13 -12.82 30.01
CA ILE A 256 -15.48 -12.38 31.23
C ILE A 256 -16.29 -11.17 31.73
N PRO A 257 -17.05 -11.34 32.83
CA PRO A 257 -17.91 -10.27 33.33
C PRO A 257 -17.08 -9.16 33.99
N GLY A 258 -16.91 -8.04 33.28
CA GLY A 258 -16.35 -6.79 33.81
C GLY A 258 -14.85 -6.83 34.15
N GLY A 259 -14.40 -5.80 34.89
CA GLY A 259 -13.01 -5.68 35.34
C GLY A 259 -12.03 -5.14 34.29
N PRO A 260 -10.71 -5.39 34.45
CA PRO A 260 -9.64 -4.88 33.60
C PRO A 260 -9.82 -5.11 32.08
N VAL A 261 -10.52 -6.19 31.71
CA VAL A 261 -10.79 -6.54 30.31
C VAL A 261 -11.59 -5.44 29.60
N ALA A 262 -12.55 -4.81 30.28
CA ALA A 262 -13.31 -3.70 29.71
C ALA A 262 -12.42 -2.49 29.41
N GLN A 263 -11.48 -2.18 30.31
CA GLN A 263 -10.55 -1.06 30.16
C GLN A 263 -9.55 -1.29 29.03
N TYR A 264 -9.04 -2.52 28.87
CA TYR A 264 -8.23 -2.90 27.69
C TYR A 264 -9.05 -2.86 26.39
N GLY A 265 -10.30 -3.30 26.42
CA GLY A 265 -11.22 -3.23 25.29
C GLY A 265 -11.48 -1.78 24.86
N ASP A 266 -11.70 -0.88 25.80
CA ASP A 266 -11.94 0.55 25.55
C ASP A 266 -10.69 1.26 25.00
N LEU A 267 -9.51 0.99 25.56
CA LEU A 267 -8.25 1.49 25.00
C LEU A 267 -8.02 0.97 23.58
N ALA A 268 -8.20 -0.34 23.36
CA ALA A 268 -8.03 -0.93 22.03
C ALA A 268 -9.04 -0.36 21.02
N ARG A 269 -10.27 -0.09 21.45
CA ARG A 269 -11.31 0.57 20.64
C ARG A 269 -10.91 2.00 20.28
N ASP A 270 -10.48 2.80 21.26
CA ASP A 270 -10.08 4.18 21.03
C ASP A 270 -8.88 4.28 20.08
N LEU A 271 -7.85 3.45 20.27
CA LEU A 271 -6.68 3.43 19.38
C LEU A 271 -7.08 3.05 17.94
N GLN A 272 -7.93 2.04 17.79
CA GLN A 272 -8.40 1.54 16.49
C GLN A 272 -9.35 2.50 15.75
N LEU A 273 -10.25 3.18 16.47
CA LEU A 273 -11.28 4.04 15.87
C LEU A 273 -10.89 5.51 15.80
N GLN A 274 -9.92 5.95 16.59
CA GLN A 274 -9.53 7.37 16.68
C GLN A 274 -8.05 7.57 16.33
N ALA A 275 -7.12 7.03 17.14
CA ALA A 275 -5.70 7.38 17.03
C ALA A 275 -5.06 6.94 15.70
N PHE A 276 -5.22 5.66 15.32
CA PHE A 276 -4.64 5.13 14.09
C PHE A 276 -5.30 5.67 12.82
N PRO A 277 -6.64 5.82 12.72
CA PRO A 277 -7.27 6.46 11.57
C PRO A 277 -6.82 7.91 11.38
N GLN A 278 -6.72 8.69 12.47
CA GLN A 278 -6.25 10.07 12.41
C GLN A 278 -4.79 10.14 11.93
N PHE A 279 -3.92 9.24 12.43
CA PHE A 279 -2.56 9.14 11.95
C PHE A 279 -2.48 8.77 10.47
N LYS A 280 -3.25 7.78 10.01
CA LYS A 280 -3.34 7.38 8.60
C LYS A 280 -3.73 8.56 7.72
N GLN A 281 -4.78 9.29 8.09
CA GLN A 281 -5.24 10.47 7.33
C GLN A 281 -4.14 11.55 7.23
N ARG A 282 -3.43 11.83 8.33
CA ARG A 282 -2.31 12.79 8.33
C ARG A 282 -1.15 12.30 7.47
N LEU A 283 -0.82 11.01 7.53
CA LEU A 283 0.23 10.39 6.71
C LEU A 283 -0.12 10.46 5.21
N GLU A 284 -1.38 10.19 4.85
CA GLU A 284 -1.88 10.32 3.48
C GLU A 284 -1.75 11.78 2.98
N GLY A 285 -2.26 12.74 3.75
CA GLY A 285 -2.29 14.14 3.34
C GLY A 285 -0.93 14.84 3.34
N LEU A 286 -0.08 14.58 4.34
CA LEU A 286 1.14 15.35 4.59
C LEU A 286 2.42 14.67 4.11
N VAL A 287 2.38 13.37 3.79
CA VAL A 287 3.55 12.62 3.30
C VAL A 287 3.26 12.00 1.94
N TRP A 288 2.21 11.17 1.82
CA TRP A 288 1.93 10.44 0.60
C TRP A 288 1.56 11.34 -0.59
N GLN A 289 0.65 12.30 -0.40
CA GLN A 289 0.26 13.23 -1.47
C GLN A 289 1.45 14.10 -1.94
N PRO A 290 2.22 14.78 -1.05
CA PRO A 290 3.42 15.49 -1.46
C PRO A 290 4.44 14.63 -2.20
N LEU A 291 4.64 13.38 -1.77
CA LEU A 291 5.56 12.45 -2.42
C LEU A 291 5.06 12.02 -3.81
N CYS A 292 3.76 11.85 -3.99
CA CYS A 292 3.15 11.65 -5.30
C CYS A 292 3.36 12.86 -6.22
N SER A 293 3.20 14.08 -5.70
CA SER A 293 3.44 15.32 -6.44
C SER A 293 4.90 15.47 -6.85
N LEU A 294 5.84 15.18 -5.94
CA LEU A 294 7.28 15.18 -6.25
C LEU A 294 7.62 14.13 -7.32
N ALA A 295 7.08 12.91 -7.22
CA ALA A 295 7.26 11.88 -8.24
C ALA A 295 6.73 12.30 -9.62
N LYS A 296 5.59 13.01 -9.67
CA LYS A 296 5.04 13.57 -10.92
C LYS A 296 5.96 14.67 -11.49
N ALA A 297 6.48 15.56 -10.64
CA ALA A 297 7.37 16.64 -11.06
C ALA A 297 8.68 16.12 -11.70
N LEU A 298 9.19 14.97 -11.25
CA LEU A 298 10.38 14.31 -11.81
C LEU A 298 10.18 13.80 -13.25
N ALA A 299 8.94 13.54 -13.68
CA ALA A 299 8.68 12.92 -14.98
C ALA A 299 9.09 13.80 -16.17
N GLY A 300 8.95 15.13 -16.05
CA GLY A 300 9.36 16.08 -17.09
C GLY A 300 10.86 16.05 -17.36
N PRO A 301 11.70 16.36 -16.34
CA PRO A 301 13.16 16.28 -16.44
C PRO A 301 13.66 14.90 -16.87
N GLN A 302 13.11 13.80 -16.34
CA GLN A 302 13.48 12.43 -16.75
C GLN A 302 13.29 12.20 -18.26
N ASN A 303 12.19 12.73 -18.82
CA ASN A 303 11.94 12.64 -20.25
C ASN A 303 12.88 13.51 -21.07
N LEU A 304 13.23 14.70 -20.57
CA LEU A 304 14.19 15.59 -21.23
C LEU A 304 15.60 14.99 -21.25
N ILE A 305 16.06 14.40 -20.15
CA ILE A 305 17.36 13.70 -20.08
C ILE A 305 17.40 12.57 -21.10
N ARG A 306 16.38 11.70 -21.11
CA ARG A 306 16.25 10.64 -22.12
C ARG A 306 16.25 11.17 -23.54
N LYS A 307 15.60 12.33 -23.77
CA LYS A 307 15.55 12.97 -25.08
C LYS A 307 16.86 13.61 -25.47
N ARG A 308 17.63 14.17 -24.54
CA ARG A 308 18.98 14.64 -24.77
C ARG A 308 19.87 13.49 -25.24
N LEU A 309 19.84 12.34 -24.57
CA LEU A 309 20.60 11.14 -24.99
C LEU A 309 20.19 10.66 -26.40
N ASP A 310 18.88 10.61 -26.69
CA ASP A 310 18.39 10.32 -28.05
C ASP A 310 18.96 11.30 -29.10
N LYS A 311 19.13 12.58 -28.73
CA LYS A 311 19.55 13.67 -29.61
C LYS A 311 21.05 13.85 -29.71
N LEU A 312 21.80 13.40 -28.72
CA LEU A 312 23.26 13.34 -28.77
C LEU A 312 23.72 12.47 -29.95
N LEU A 313 23.09 11.30 -30.14
CA LEU A 313 23.38 10.42 -31.28
C LEU A 313 23.06 11.06 -32.64
N ASP A 314 22.00 11.88 -32.72
CA ASP A 314 21.69 12.65 -33.94
C ASP A 314 22.76 13.74 -34.19
N PHE A 315 23.25 14.39 -33.13
CA PHE A 315 24.27 15.43 -33.16
C PHE A 315 25.64 14.89 -33.56
N GLU A 316 26.12 13.82 -32.91
CA GLU A 316 27.41 13.21 -33.20
C GLU A 316 27.50 12.75 -34.66
N ARG A 317 26.41 12.21 -35.21
CA ARG A 317 26.35 11.85 -36.63
C ARG A 317 26.45 13.07 -37.55
N ALA A 318 25.82 14.18 -37.18
CA ALA A 318 25.91 15.42 -37.94
C ALA A 318 27.33 16.02 -37.87
N GLU A 319 28.01 15.90 -36.72
CA GLU A 319 29.43 16.29 -36.56
C GLU A 319 30.38 15.40 -37.36
N GLU A 320 30.17 14.08 -37.37
CA GLU A 320 30.92 13.11 -38.19
C GLU A 320 30.85 13.51 -39.67
N LYS A 321 29.64 13.76 -40.18
CA LYS A 321 29.44 14.21 -41.56
C LYS A 321 30.01 15.59 -41.86
N LEU A 322 29.89 16.54 -40.94
CA LEU A 322 30.49 17.85 -41.12
C LEU A 322 32.02 17.73 -41.25
N SER A 323 32.62 16.84 -40.47
CA SER A 323 34.06 16.55 -40.51
C SER A 323 34.49 15.84 -41.79
N GLU A 324 33.66 14.91 -42.31
CA GLU A 324 33.96 14.13 -43.52
C GLU A 324 33.69 14.90 -44.83
N VAL A 325 32.57 15.62 -44.91
CA VAL A 325 32.02 16.21 -46.15
C VAL A 325 32.14 17.74 -46.17
N GLY A 326 32.44 18.37 -45.03
CA GLY A 326 32.56 19.83 -44.91
C GLY A 326 31.23 20.57 -45.01
N SER A 327 30.10 19.87 -45.10
CA SER A 327 28.76 20.46 -45.15
C SER A 327 27.73 19.55 -44.48
N VAL A 328 26.68 20.16 -43.95
CA VAL A 328 25.55 19.49 -43.33
C VAL A 328 24.25 19.93 -43.98
N THR A 329 23.29 19.02 -44.06
CA THR A 329 21.96 19.31 -44.56
C THR A 329 21.17 20.16 -43.56
N TYR A 330 20.11 20.81 -44.03
CA TYR A 330 19.18 21.56 -43.16
C TYR A 330 18.64 20.68 -42.00
N GLU A 331 18.34 19.41 -42.26
CA GLU A 331 17.85 18.49 -41.22
C GLU A 331 18.90 18.16 -40.16
N GLU A 332 20.17 18.07 -40.56
CA GLU A 332 21.29 17.82 -39.67
C GLU A 332 21.61 19.06 -38.83
N GLU A 333 21.57 20.25 -39.41
CA GLU A 333 21.71 21.51 -38.66
C GLU A 333 20.56 21.69 -37.65
N ALA A 334 19.32 21.38 -38.04
CA ALA A 334 18.19 21.38 -37.12
C ALA A 334 18.34 20.35 -35.99
N ALA A 335 18.94 19.19 -36.26
CA ALA A 335 19.25 18.20 -35.24
C ALA A 335 20.31 18.71 -34.25
N ARG A 336 21.36 19.38 -34.75
CA ARG A 336 22.40 20.01 -33.92
C ARG A 336 21.81 21.04 -32.97
N HIS A 337 21.04 21.98 -33.50
CA HIS A 337 20.38 23.00 -32.69
C HIS A 337 19.39 22.42 -31.67
N THR A 338 18.73 21.30 -31.99
CA THR A 338 17.84 20.62 -31.05
C THR A 338 18.61 20.03 -29.88
N TYR A 339 19.72 19.32 -30.14
CA TYR A 339 20.58 18.77 -29.09
C TYR A 339 21.14 19.89 -28.21
N GLN A 340 21.75 20.91 -28.80
CA GLN A 340 22.35 22.04 -28.08
C GLN A 340 21.33 22.77 -27.20
N ALA A 341 20.09 22.95 -27.69
CA ALA A 341 19.02 23.56 -26.91
C ALA A 341 18.63 22.74 -25.68
N LEU A 342 18.47 21.41 -25.84
CA LEU A 342 18.15 20.50 -24.73
C LEU A 342 19.30 20.42 -23.73
N ASN A 343 20.54 20.28 -24.22
CA ASN A 343 21.73 20.22 -23.38
C ASN A 343 21.88 21.48 -22.52
N SER A 344 21.87 22.65 -23.16
CA SER A 344 22.06 23.93 -22.48
C SER A 344 20.96 24.21 -21.45
N LEU A 345 19.71 23.82 -21.74
CA LEU A 345 18.61 23.96 -20.80
C LEU A 345 18.79 23.04 -19.59
N LEU A 346 19.15 21.77 -19.79
CA LEU A 346 19.33 20.82 -18.70
C LEU A 346 20.54 21.20 -17.82
N VAL A 347 21.67 21.58 -18.41
CA VAL A 347 22.84 22.05 -17.64
C VAL A 347 22.48 23.25 -16.76
N ALA A 348 21.65 24.17 -17.28
CA ALA A 348 21.23 25.35 -16.52
C ALA A 348 20.22 25.03 -15.40
N GLU A 349 19.24 24.15 -15.63
CA GLU A 349 18.10 23.98 -14.71
C GLU A 349 18.17 22.75 -13.82
N LEU A 350 18.78 21.66 -14.29
CA LEU A 350 18.84 20.39 -13.57
C LEU A 350 19.54 20.51 -12.19
N PRO A 351 20.63 21.29 -12.01
CA PRO A 351 21.23 21.48 -10.69
C PRO A 351 20.25 22.10 -9.68
N GLN A 352 19.54 23.15 -10.08
CA GLN A 352 18.57 23.86 -9.24
C GLN A 352 17.37 22.96 -8.93
N PHE A 353 16.87 22.26 -9.94
CA PHE A 353 15.79 21.29 -9.78
C PHE A 353 16.18 20.18 -8.78
N ASN A 354 17.36 19.59 -8.93
CA ASN A 354 17.87 18.55 -8.03
C ASN A 354 17.97 19.05 -6.59
N GLN A 355 18.45 20.28 -6.38
CA GLN A 355 18.52 20.90 -5.06
C GLN A 355 17.13 21.05 -4.42
N LEU A 356 16.16 21.59 -5.17
CA LEU A 356 14.78 21.75 -4.70
C LEU A 356 14.11 20.41 -4.41
N ALA A 357 14.29 19.41 -5.28
CA ALA A 357 13.75 18.07 -5.09
C ALA A 357 14.30 17.40 -3.81
N VAL A 358 15.61 17.52 -3.56
CA VAL A 358 16.24 17.02 -2.32
C VAL A 358 15.72 17.76 -1.08
N GLN A 359 15.56 19.08 -1.15
CA GLN A 359 14.99 19.87 -0.05
C GLN A 359 13.55 19.45 0.24
N TRP A 360 12.73 19.26 -0.78
CA TRP A 360 11.35 18.81 -0.63
C TRP A 360 11.29 17.39 -0.04
N LEU A 361 12.10 16.46 -0.55
CA LEU A 361 12.22 15.10 -0.01
C LEU A 361 12.62 15.12 1.47
N ARG A 362 13.58 15.97 1.86
CA ARG A 362 13.97 16.16 3.26
C ARG A 362 12.80 16.61 4.12
N GLN A 363 12.01 17.58 3.66
CA GLN A 363 10.83 18.05 4.41
C GLN A 363 9.76 16.96 4.56
N ILE A 364 9.54 16.15 3.53
CA ILE A 364 8.64 14.99 3.59
C ILE A 364 9.13 13.99 4.65
N LEU A 365 10.43 13.69 4.68
CA LEU A 365 11.03 12.79 5.68
C LEU A 365 10.93 13.35 7.11
N CYS A 366 11.22 14.64 7.31
CA CYS A 366 11.05 15.29 8.61
C CYS A 366 9.58 15.24 9.09
N THR A 367 8.64 15.45 8.17
CA THR A 367 7.21 15.36 8.44
C THR A 367 6.83 13.94 8.85
N LEU A 368 7.31 12.92 8.12
CA LEU A 368 7.09 11.52 8.47
C LEU A 368 7.60 11.19 9.88
N VAL A 369 8.81 11.58 10.22
CA VAL A 369 9.39 11.36 11.56
C VAL A 369 8.57 12.06 12.64
N THR A 370 8.12 13.29 12.38
CA THR A 370 7.29 14.07 13.30
C THR A 370 5.94 13.37 13.53
N LEU A 371 5.28 12.90 12.47
CA LEU A 371 4.02 12.16 12.57
C LEU A 371 4.16 10.87 13.37
N GLN A 372 5.26 10.13 13.18
CA GLN A 372 5.57 8.93 13.98
C GLN A 372 5.74 9.29 15.46
N GLY A 373 6.46 10.38 15.76
CA GLY A 373 6.63 10.88 17.12
C GLY A 373 5.31 11.32 17.76
N ASP A 374 4.45 12.01 17.02
CA ASP A 374 3.10 12.41 17.47
C ASP A 374 2.24 11.17 17.78
N LEU A 375 2.26 10.17 16.90
CA LEU A 375 1.53 8.92 17.13
C LEU A 375 2.00 8.23 18.41
N ALA A 376 3.32 8.07 18.59
CA ALA A 376 3.87 7.44 19.78
C ALA A 376 3.46 8.18 21.07
N LYS A 377 3.54 9.52 21.07
CA LYS A 377 3.10 10.35 22.21
C LYS A 377 1.61 10.20 22.50
N HIS A 378 0.77 10.27 21.47
CA HIS A 378 -0.68 10.12 21.62
C HIS A 378 -1.06 8.73 22.15
N VAL A 379 -0.46 7.66 21.60
CA VAL A 379 -0.70 6.28 22.06
C VAL A 379 -0.26 6.12 23.52
N LEU A 380 0.92 6.62 23.87
CA LEU A 380 1.45 6.55 25.24
C LEU A 380 0.53 7.29 26.22
N GLN A 381 0.16 8.53 25.91
CA GLN A 381 -0.71 9.33 26.77
C GLN A 381 -2.06 8.63 27.01
N ARG A 382 -2.64 8.03 25.97
CA ARG A 382 -3.91 7.30 26.12
C ARG A 382 -3.73 6.01 26.91
N ALA A 383 -2.66 5.26 26.65
CA ALA A 383 -2.35 4.07 27.42
C ALA A 383 -2.16 4.39 28.91
N GLU A 384 -1.39 5.42 29.26
CA GLU A 384 -1.18 5.87 30.64
C GLU A 384 -2.50 6.28 31.31
N SER A 385 -3.36 7.00 30.59
CA SER A 385 -4.67 7.40 31.11
C SER A 385 -5.61 6.22 31.36
N SER A 386 -5.54 5.16 30.54
CA SER A 386 -6.28 3.91 30.76
C SER A 386 -5.65 3.07 31.88
N LEU A 387 -4.33 3.00 31.95
CA LEU A 387 -3.60 2.27 32.99
C LEU A 387 -3.93 2.81 34.39
N ALA A 388 -4.08 4.13 34.54
CA ALA A 388 -4.48 4.75 35.81
C ALA A 388 -5.84 4.27 36.34
N GLN A 389 -6.68 3.66 35.50
CA GLN A 389 -7.99 3.13 35.89
C GLN A 389 -7.93 1.65 36.32
N LEU A 390 -6.79 0.97 36.12
CA LEU A 390 -6.62 -0.43 36.49
C LEU A 390 -6.41 -0.56 38.01
N PRO A 391 -6.97 -1.60 38.64
CA PRO A 391 -6.86 -1.80 40.09
C PRO A 391 -5.41 -1.97 40.58
N HIS A 392 -4.49 -2.36 39.68
CA HIS A 392 -3.10 -2.66 40.00
C HIS A 392 -2.11 -1.55 39.63
N HIS A 393 -2.57 -0.38 39.17
CA HIS A 393 -1.70 0.69 38.66
C HIS A 393 -0.72 1.28 39.70
N HIS A 394 -1.01 1.10 40.99
CA HIS A 394 -0.13 1.50 42.08
C HIS A 394 1.01 0.52 42.36
N LEU A 395 0.98 -0.68 41.77
CA LEU A 395 2.00 -1.70 42.01
C LEU A 395 3.25 -1.42 41.17
N SER A 396 4.43 -1.56 41.79
CA SER A 396 5.69 -1.62 41.05
C SER A 396 5.72 -2.84 40.12
N GLU A 397 6.46 -2.78 39.01
CA GLU A 397 6.58 -3.90 38.06
C GLU A 397 6.92 -5.24 38.73
N PRO A 398 7.89 -5.35 39.67
CA PRO A 398 8.20 -6.62 40.33
C PRO A 398 7.02 -7.15 41.15
N ALA A 399 6.39 -6.29 41.94
CA ALA A 399 5.23 -6.65 42.76
C ALA A 399 4.01 -7.08 41.90
N PHE A 400 3.82 -6.47 40.73
CA PHE A 400 2.81 -6.92 39.78
C PHE A 400 3.14 -8.31 39.19
N ARG A 401 4.41 -8.57 38.87
CA ARG A 401 4.84 -9.89 38.38
C ARG A 401 4.63 -10.98 39.43
N ASP A 402 4.96 -10.71 40.69
CA ASP A 402 4.74 -11.65 41.79
C ASP A 402 3.24 -11.94 41.97
N LEU A 403 2.39 -10.89 41.96
CA LEU A 403 0.94 -11.05 42.01
C LEU A 403 0.40 -11.93 40.88
N VAL A 404 0.87 -11.73 39.65
CA VAL A 404 0.46 -12.53 38.49
C VAL A 404 0.91 -13.98 38.65
N ALA A 405 2.15 -14.22 39.10
CA ALA A 405 2.67 -15.56 39.33
C ALA A 405 1.84 -16.31 40.38
N ASP A 406 1.56 -15.67 41.51
CA ASP A 406 0.75 -16.24 42.60
C ASP A 406 -0.68 -16.55 42.14
N THR A 407 -1.28 -15.63 41.36
CA THR A 407 -2.64 -15.81 40.84
C THR A 407 -2.71 -17.01 39.88
N LEU A 408 -1.71 -17.16 38.99
CA LEU A 408 -1.64 -18.28 38.06
C LEU A 408 -1.41 -19.60 38.80
N ASP A 409 -0.55 -19.62 39.81
CA ASP A 409 -0.29 -20.82 40.60
C ASP A 409 -1.55 -21.26 41.37
N GLN A 410 -2.24 -20.30 42.00
CA GLN A 410 -3.50 -20.56 42.70
C GLN A 410 -4.59 -21.10 41.76
N ALA A 411 -4.77 -20.51 40.58
CA ALA A 411 -5.70 -21.00 39.57
C ALA A 411 -5.32 -22.43 39.10
N GLY A 412 -4.02 -22.69 38.92
CA GLY A 412 -3.50 -24.01 38.62
C GLY A 412 -3.82 -25.04 39.71
N HIS A 413 -3.68 -24.67 40.98
CA HIS A 413 -4.05 -25.51 42.12
C HIS A 413 -5.56 -25.79 42.18
N GLN A 414 -6.40 -24.79 41.94
CA GLN A 414 -7.86 -24.97 41.89
C GLN A 414 -8.27 -25.92 40.77
N LEU A 415 -7.67 -25.80 39.58
CA LEU A 415 -7.95 -26.68 38.46
C LEU A 415 -7.54 -28.13 38.76
N ARG A 416 -6.37 -28.34 39.36
CA ARG A 416 -5.92 -29.67 39.80
C ARG A 416 -6.87 -30.28 40.82
N SER A 417 -7.29 -29.51 41.82
CA SER A 417 -8.27 -29.97 42.83
C SER A 417 -9.63 -30.29 42.21
N PHE A 418 -10.10 -29.49 41.26
CA PHE A 418 -11.33 -29.77 40.52
C PHE A 418 -11.23 -31.08 39.73
N GLN A 419 -10.12 -31.31 39.03
CA GLN A 419 -9.87 -32.56 38.30
C GLN A 419 -9.90 -33.78 39.25
N GLU A 420 -9.25 -33.69 40.41
CA GLU A 420 -9.25 -34.76 41.41
C GLU A 420 -10.64 -35.03 41.99
N ASN A 421 -11.44 -33.99 42.23
CA ASN A 421 -12.81 -34.15 42.73
C ASN A 421 -13.73 -34.72 41.66
N PHE A 422 -13.57 -34.31 40.40
CA PHE A 422 -14.34 -34.86 39.29
C PHE A 422 -14.10 -36.37 39.12
N GLU A 423 -12.84 -36.81 39.24
CA GLU A 423 -12.48 -38.25 39.23
C GLU A 423 -13.08 -39.03 40.41
N LYS A 424 -13.30 -38.40 41.57
CA LYS A 424 -13.92 -39.04 42.75
C LYS A 424 -15.43 -39.17 42.66
N VAL A 425 -16.11 -38.25 41.96
CA VAL A 425 -17.59 -38.20 41.84
C VAL A 425 -18.10 -39.06 40.67
N LEU A 426 -17.22 -39.46 39.77
CA LEU A 426 -17.50 -40.42 38.71
C LEU A 426 -17.91 -41.78 39.33
N PRO A 427 -19.14 -42.30 39.08
CA PRO A 427 -19.62 -43.52 39.71
C PRO A 427 -18.64 -44.68 39.46
N PRO A 428 -18.43 -45.63 40.39
CA PRO A 428 -17.53 -46.77 40.17
C PRO A 428 -17.90 -47.49 38.86
N PRO A 429 -16.99 -48.22 38.20
CA PRO A 429 -17.30 -48.96 36.98
C PRO A 429 -18.28 -50.09 37.31
N THR A 430 -19.56 -49.77 37.51
CA THR A 430 -20.64 -50.74 37.50
C THR A 430 -20.62 -51.33 36.10
N THR A 431 -20.41 -52.64 36.00
CA THR A 431 -20.40 -53.46 34.78
C THR A 431 -21.48 -52.99 33.81
N ARG A 432 -21.12 -52.08 32.90
CA ARG A 432 -21.98 -51.63 31.82
C ARG A 432 -21.95 -52.69 30.72
N PRO A 433 -23.07 -52.96 30.05
CA PRO A 433 -23.06 -53.76 28.82
C PRO A 433 -22.07 -53.15 27.84
N LEU A 434 -21.19 -53.98 27.27
CA LEU A 434 -20.21 -53.54 26.29
C LEU A 434 -20.95 -53.04 25.03
N LEU A 435 -20.47 -51.95 24.42
CA LEU A 435 -20.93 -51.61 23.06
C LEU A 435 -20.57 -52.76 22.10
N PRO A 436 -21.35 -53.02 21.03
CA PRO A 436 -21.12 -54.15 20.12
C PRO A 436 -19.71 -54.21 19.49
N GLY A 437 -19.06 -53.05 19.31
CA GLY A 437 -17.66 -52.97 18.85
C GLY A 437 -16.63 -53.37 19.91
N ALA A 438 -16.91 -53.08 21.19
CA ALA A 438 -16.06 -53.43 22.31
C ALA A 438 -16.18 -54.92 22.68
N GLU A 439 -17.33 -55.57 22.44
CA GLU A 439 -17.52 -57.01 22.64
C GLU A 439 -16.54 -57.86 21.81
N ARG A 440 -16.36 -57.51 20.53
CA ARG A 440 -15.43 -58.23 19.64
C ARG A 440 -13.97 -58.09 20.09
N GLN A 441 -13.57 -56.89 20.52
CA GLN A 441 -12.23 -56.62 21.05
C GLN A 441 -11.99 -57.37 22.36
N VAL A 442 -12.97 -57.37 23.26
CA VAL A 442 -12.91 -58.10 24.53
C VAL A 442 -12.89 -59.61 24.30
N GLN A 443 -13.68 -60.16 23.37
CA GLN A 443 -13.63 -61.58 22.97
C GLN A 443 -12.28 -61.95 22.33
N ALA A 444 -11.71 -61.07 21.50
CA ALA A 444 -10.38 -61.26 20.92
C ALA A 444 -9.29 -61.27 22.01
N LEU A 445 -9.37 -60.40 23.01
CA LEU A 445 -8.44 -60.40 24.13
C LEU A 445 -8.67 -61.60 25.08
N LEU A 446 -9.92 -62.00 25.32
CA LEU A 446 -10.30 -63.19 26.10
C LEU A 446 -9.76 -64.47 25.49
N SER A 447 -9.93 -64.66 24.18
CA SER A 447 -9.42 -65.84 23.46
C SER A 447 -7.90 -65.89 23.44
N ARG A 448 -7.23 -64.73 23.42
CA ARG A 448 -5.76 -64.64 23.30
C ARG A 448 -5.01 -64.69 24.64
N TYR A 449 -5.62 -64.25 25.74
CA TYR A 449 -4.94 -64.12 27.05
C TYR A 449 -5.66 -64.77 28.23
N GLY A 450 -6.93 -65.16 28.07
CA GLY A 450 -7.77 -65.71 29.14
C GLY A 450 -8.35 -64.66 30.09
N SER A 451 -9.43 -65.00 30.79
CA SER A 451 -10.17 -64.09 31.69
C SER A 451 -9.35 -63.60 32.89
N GLY A 452 -8.36 -64.36 33.33
CA GLY A 452 -7.51 -64.02 34.48
C GLY A 452 -6.47 -62.90 34.24
N LYS A 453 -6.35 -62.40 33.00
CA LYS A 453 -5.38 -61.35 32.62
C LYS A 453 -6.02 -60.09 32.05
N LEU A 454 -7.34 -59.94 32.13
CA LEU A 454 -8.04 -58.77 31.62
C LEU A 454 -8.31 -57.76 32.73
N TYR A 455 -8.08 -56.49 32.43
CA TYR A 455 -8.26 -55.39 33.34
C TYR A 455 -9.07 -54.28 32.67
N GLN A 456 -9.94 -53.63 33.43
CA GLN A 456 -10.69 -52.46 33.01
C GLN A 456 -10.03 -51.19 33.58
N VAL A 457 -9.97 -50.15 32.74
CA VAL A 457 -9.44 -48.84 33.10
C VAL A 457 -10.45 -48.09 33.97
N THR A 458 -10.06 -47.73 35.20
CA THR A 458 -10.98 -47.16 36.21
C THR A 458 -11.14 -45.64 36.14
N SER A 459 -10.21 -44.93 35.50
CA SER A 459 -10.21 -43.47 35.26
C SER A 459 -9.49 -43.16 33.94
N ASN A 460 -9.71 -41.99 33.35
CA ASN A 460 -9.02 -41.63 32.10
C ASN A 460 -7.49 -41.63 32.32
N ILE A 461 -6.77 -42.20 31.36
CA ILE A 461 -5.31 -42.24 31.33
C ILE A 461 -4.88 -41.36 30.16
N SER A 462 -4.07 -40.35 30.43
CA SER A 462 -3.42 -39.52 29.42
C SER A 462 -1.92 -39.83 29.45
N GLY A 463 -1.43 -40.52 28.42
CA GLY A 463 -0.01 -40.84 28.30
C GLY A 463 0.79 -39.60 27.92
N SER A 464 1.84 -39.28 28.69
CA SER A 464 2.75 -38.16 28.39
C SER A 464 4.06 -38.61 27.73
N GLY A 465 4.42 -39.90 27.82
CA GLY A 465 5.59 -40.48 27.18
C GLY A 465 5.28 -41.22 25.87
N THR A 466 6.30 -41.41 25.03
CA THR A 466 6.20 -42.07 23.71
C THR A 466 5.71 -43.52 23.73
N LEU A 467 5.79 -44.18 24.90
CA LEU A 467 5.32 -45.55 25.11
C LEU A 467 4.13 -45.64 26.09
N ASP A 468 3.62 -44.51 26.57
CA ASP A 468 2.47 -44.46 27.47
C ASP A 468 1.17 -44.42 26.66
N LEU A 469 0.20 -45.23 27.07
CA LEU A 469 -1.09 -45.26 26.40
C LEU A 469 -2.00 -44.16 26.93
N THR A 470 -2.75 -43.54 26.02
CA THR A 470 -3.90 -42.71 26.37
C THR A 470 -5.16 -43.56 26.22
N LEU A 471 -5.77 -43.93 27.35
CA LEU A 471 -6.93 -44.82 27.39
C LEU A 471 -8.10 -44.14 28.12
N PRO A 472 -9.31 -44.15 27.54
CA PRO A 472 -10.47 -43.64 28.25
C PRO A 472 -10.96 -44.66 29.28
N ARG A 473 -11.62 -44.14 30.32
CA ARG A 473 -12.28 -44.92 31.36
C ARG A 473 -13.21 -45.98 30.75
N GLY A 474 -13.17 -47.19 31.31
CA GLY A 474 -14.01 -48.31 30.91
C GLY A 474 -13.42 -49.21 29.81
N HIS A 475 -12.30 -48.83 29.18
CA HIS A 475 -11.60 -49.70 28.23
C HIS A 475 -11.06 -50.96 28.92
N VAL A 476 -11.14 -52.10 28.22
CA VAL A 476 -10.59 -53.38 28.68
C VAL A 476 -9.28 -53.66 27.97
N VAL A 477 -8.26 -54.02 28.73
CA VAL A 477 -6.91 -54.32 28.25
C VAL A 477 -6.41 -55.63 28.83
N ALA A 478 -5.49 -56.31 28.13
CA ALA A 478 -4.82 -57.49 28.66
C ALA A 478 -3.48 -57.12 29.32
N LEU A 479 -3.25 -57.61 30.53
CA LEU A 479 -2.00 -57.44 31.25
C LEU A 479 -0.91 -58.34 30.68
N LEU A 480 0.19 -57.73 30.21
CA LEU A 480 1.37 -58.45 29.72
C LEU A 480 2.43 -58.56 30.80
N GLN A 481 2.75 -57.44 31.46
CA GLN A 481 3.73 -57.38 32.55
C GLN A 481 3.27 -56.40 33.62
N ASN A 482 3.41 -56.80 34.89
CA ASN A 482 3.02 -56.00 36.06
C ASN A 482 4.15 -55.10 36.59
N LYS A 483 5.21 -54.90 35.79
CA LYS A 483 6.33 -53.99 36.04
C LYS A 483 6.87 -53.49 34.70
N ASP A 484 7.50 -52.33 34.68
CA ASP A 484 8.24 -51.87 33.51
C ASP A 484 9.63 -52.54 33.37
N THR A 485 10.33 -52.26 32.28
CA THR A 485 11.68 -52.79 32.00
C THR A 485 12.73 -52.38 33.04
N LYS A 486 12.43 -51.40 33.91
CA LYS A 486 13.28 -50.94 35.01
C LYS A 486 12.82 -51.49 36.37
N GLY A 487 11.81 -52.37 36.40
CA GLY A 487 11.29 -53.00 37.61
C GLY A 487 10.24 -52.19 38.37
N ASN A 488 9.76 -51.08 37.83
CA ASN A 488 8.74 -50.25 38.49
C ASN A 488 7.36 -50.92 38.45
N SER A 489 6.82 -51.29 39.62
CA SER A 489 5.50 -51.94 39.76
C SER A 489 4.30 -50.99 39.70
N SER A 490 4.52 -49.67 39.66
CA SER A 490 3.43 -48.70 39.46
C SER A 490 3.06 -48.51 37.99
N ARG A 491 3.81 -49.11 37.05
CA ARG A 491 3.66 -48.96 35.61
C ARG A 491 3.58 -50.34 34.94
N TRP A 492 2.42 -50.68 34.40
CA TRP A 492 2.14 -51.99 33.83
C TRP A 492 2.12 -51.93 32.31
N LEU A 493 2.65 -52.95 31.65
CA LEU A 493 2.58 -53.10 30.21
C LEU A 493 1.30 -53.84 29.85
N VAL A 494 0.46 -53.20 29.02
CA VAL A 494 -0.84 -53.75 28.62
C VAL A 494 -0.99 -53.80 27.09
N ASP A 495 -1.90 -54.66 26.64
CA ASP A 495 -2.29 -54.80 25.23
C ASP A 495 -3.76 -54.39 25.07
N THR A 496 -4.01 -53.41 24.20
CA THR A 496 -5.38 -52.97 23.87
C THR A 496 -6.04 -53.86 22.81
N GLY A 497 -5.33 -54.84 22.24
CA GLY A 497 -5.79 -55.65 21.11
C GLY A 497 -5.30 -55.14 19.76
N GLY A 498 -4.74 -53.92 19.71
CA GLY A 498 -4.10 -53.34 18.52
C GLY A 498 -2.68 -52.84 18.78
N HIS A 499 -2.45 -52.14 19.88
CA HIS A 499 -1.14 -51.60 20.24
C HIS A 499 -0.84 -51.84 21.74
N ARG A 500 0.45 -51.90 22.06
CA ARG A 500 0.95 -52.16 23.42
C ARG A 500 1.63 -50.92 23.98
N GLY A 501 1.49 -50.72 25.27
CA GLY A 501 2.15 -49.62 25.95
C GLY A 501 1.89 -49.64 27.44
N TYR A 502 2.46 -48.66 28.13
CA TYR A 502 2.44 -48.59 29.57
C TYR A 502 1.26 -47.79 30.11
N VAL A 503 0.72 -48.25 31.22
CA VAL A 503 -0.36 -47.59 31.97
C VAL A 503 -0.10 -47.66 33.47
N PRO A 504 -0.62 -46.71 34.27
CA PRO A 504 -0.50 -46.77 35.72
C PRO A 504 -1.27 -47.96 36.33
N ALA A 505 -0.59 -48.75 37.16
CA ALA A 505 -1.16 -49.94 37.83
C ALA A 505 -2.39 -49.61 38.67
N GLY A 506 -2.37 -48.49 39.39
CA GLY A 506 -3.47 -48.05 40.26
C GLY A 506 -4.73 -47.61 39.51
N LYS A 507 -4.69 -47.56 38.18
CA LYS A 507 -5.84 -47.20 37.32
C LYS A 507 -6.46 -48.42 36.62
N LEU A 508 -6.08 -49.63 37.02
CA LEU A 508 -6.55 -50.90 36.45
C LEU A 508 -7.23 -51.76 37.51
N GLU A 509 -8.37 -52.34 37.15
CA GLU A 509 -9.11 -53.29 37.99
C GLU A 509 -9.42 -54.56 37.21
N LEU A 510 -9.37 -55.74 37.84
CA LEU A 510 -9.55 -57.02 37.16
C LEU A 510 -10.97 -57.11 36.56
N TYR A 511 -11.05 -57.35 35.25
CA TYR A 511 -12.32 -57.44 34.53
C TYR A 511 -12.99 -58.80 34.78
N ARG A 512 -14.16 -58.80 35.43
CA ARG A 512 -15.01 -59.98 35.60
C ARG A 512 -16.11 -60.00 34.54
N VAL A 513 -16.14 -61.04 33.72
CA VAL A 513 -17.23 -61.28 32.76
C VAL A 513 -18.48 -61.68 33.55
N ALA A 514 -19.56 -60.92 33.43
CA ALA A 514 -20.86 -61.33 33.96
C ALA A 514 -21.38 -62.55 33.17
N PRO A 515 -21.94 -63.59 33.82
CA PRO A 515 -22.54 -64.72 33.10
C PRO A 515 -23.70 -64.24 32.22
N SER A 516 -23.74 -64.71 30.96
CA SER A 516 -24.81 -64.40 30.01
C SER A 516 -26.14 -64.99 30.52
N GLU A 517 -27.25 -64.28 30.30
CA GLU A 517 -28.61 -64.72 30.68
C GLU A 517 -29.04 -66.05 30.02
N GLU A 518 -28.30 -66.55 29.02
CA GLU A 518 -28.54 -67.86 28.41
C GLU A 518 -28.14 -69.04 29.32
N ASP A 519 -27.19 -68.88 30.24
CA ASP A 519 -26.77 -69.94 31.18
C ASP A 519 -27.72 -70.10 32.39
N LEU A 520 -28.63 -69.14 32.60
CA LEU A 520 -29.63 -69.18 33.68
C LEU A 520 -30.99 -69.75 33.23
N ARG A 521 -31.16 -70.07 31.94
CA ARG A 521 -32.44 -70.53 31.35
C ARG A 521 -32.66 -72.04 31.37
N GLY A 522 -31.86 -72.79 32.14
CA GLY A 522 -31.87 -74.26 32.20
C GLY A 522 -32.58 -74.91 33.39
N GLN A 523 -33.11 -74.17 34.37
CA GLN A 523 -33.83 -74.78 35.50
C GLN A 523 -35.09 -74.00 35.93
N ALA A 524 -36.18 -74.76 36.02
CA ALA A 524 -37.46 -74.52 36.68
C ALA A 524 -38.52 -73.62 35.98
N LYS A 525 -39.73 -74.21 35.95
CA LYS A 525 -40.98 -73.83 35.28
C LYS A 525 -41.93 -73.07 36.27
N PRO A 526 -43.13 -72.62 35.84
CA PRO A 526 -43.62 -71.26 36.07
C PRO A 526 -44.55 -71.13 37.28
N HIS A 527 -44.69 -69.91 37.80
CA HIS A 527 -45.88 -69.50 38.55
C HIS A 527 -46.33 -68.10 38.18
N GLU A 528 -47.65 -67.98 38.08
CA GLU A 528 -48.45 -66.92 37.51
C GLU A 528 -48.57 -65.65 38.37
N ASN A 529 -49.05 -64.59 37.69
CA ASN A 529 -49.81 -63.44 38.18
C ASN A 529 -49.05 -62.27 38.83
N SER A 530 -48.81 -61.21 38.05
CA SER A 530 -49.73 -60.07 38.06
C SER A 530 -49.49 -59.09 36.91
N ARG A 531 -50.63 -58.64 36.38
CA ARG A 531 -50.83 -57.78 35.22
C ARG A 531 -50.35 -56.35 35.49
N GLN A 532 -49.78 -55.71 34.49
CA GLN A 532 -50.22 -54.38 34.05
C GLN A 532 -49.75 -54.06 32.63
N LEU A 533 -50.66 -53.43 31.90
CA LEU A 533 -50.69 -53.26 30.46
C LEU A 533 -49.84 -52.10 29.97
N THR A 534 -49.18 -52.27 28.84
CA THR A 534 -48.90 -51.20 27.87
C THR A 534 -48.92 -51.82 26.48
N PRO A 535 -49.77 -51.35 25.54
CA PRO A 535 -49.81 -51.89 24.19
C PRO A 535 -48.67 -51.32 23.34
N GLU A 536 -47.96 -52.20 22.63
CA GLU A 536 -47.10 -51.88 21.49
C GLU A 536 -47.88 -51.13 20.40
N PRO A 537 -47.28 -50.14 19.73
CA PRO A 537 -47.71 -49.72 18.42
C PRO A 537 -47.03 -50.56 17.32
N THR A 538 -47.90 -51.14 16.49
CA THR A 538 -47.66 -51.80 15.21
C THR A 538 -46.68 -51.06 14.31
N LEU A 539 -45.64 -51.77 13.83
CA LEU A 539 -44.78 -51.37 12.72
C LEU A 539 -45.53 -51.47 11.39
N ALA A 540 -45.55 -50.36 10.64
CA ALA A 540 -45.89 -50.28 9.21
C ALA A 540 -45.03 -49.14 8.59
N PRO A 541 -44.79 -49.16 7.27
CA PRO A 541 -43.45 -49.20 6.69
C PRO A 541 -42.78 -47.82 6.53
N VAL A 542 -41.46 -47.82 6.69
CA VAL A 542 -40.57 -46.70 6.34
C VAL A 542 -40.62 -46.46 4.84
N PRO A 543 -40.96 -45.25 4.35
CA PRO A 543 -40.64 -44.88 2.98
C PRO A 543 -39.13 -44.62 2.92
N SER A 544 -38.42 -45.45 2.16
CA SER A 544 -37.03 -45.22 1.79
C SER A 544 -36.93 -43.94 0.95
N VAL A 545 -36.63 -42.82 1.59
CA VAL A 545 -36.18 -41.60 0.91
C VAL A 545 -34.65 -41.60 0.94
N PRO A 546 -33.94 -41.47 -0.19
CA PRO A 546 -32.49 -41.42 -0.19
C PRO A 546 -32.02 -40.20 0.59
N ALA A 547 -31.04 -40.38 1.48
CA ALA A 547 -30.48 -39.31 2.30
C ALA A 547 -29.85 -38.24 1.40
N VAL A 548 -30.56 -37.13 1.19
CA VAL A 548 -30.04 -35.95 0.51
C VAL A 548 -29.21 -35.15 1.52
N THR A 549 -27.88 -35.18 1.39
CA THR A 549 -26.97 -34.41 2.25
C THR A 549 -26.91 -32.95 1.79
N GLN A 550 -27.55 -32.06 2.55
CA GLN A 550 -27.33 -30.61 2.41
C GLN A 550 -25.99 -30.22 3.04
N VAL A 551 -25.19 -29.48 2.30
CA VAL A 551 -23.86 -28.99 2.69
C VAL A 551 -23.74 -27.50 2.36
N VAL A 552 -22.74 -26.82 2.90
CA VAL A 552 -22.47 -25.41 2.60
C VAL A 552 -21.12 -25.30 1.91
N ALA A 553 -21.04 -24.43 0.90
CA ALA A 553 -19.79 -24.08 0.26
C ALA A 553 -18.92 -23.24 1.21
N VAL A 554 -17.75 -23.75 1.61
CA VAL A 554 -16.82 -23.05 2.53
C VAL A 554 -15.90 -22.07 1.80
N CYS A 555 -15.73 -22.23 0.49
CA CYS A 555 -14.94 -21.36 -0.37
C CYS A 555 -15.69 -21.05 -1.68
N PRO A 556 -15.49 -19.87 -2.29
CA PRO A 556 -16.07 -19.58 -3.59
C PRO A 556 -15.38 -20.43 -4.68
N PHE A 557 -16.15 -20.91 -5.64
CA PHE A 557 -15.65 -21.73 -6.76
C PHE A 557 -16.25 -21.20 -8.07
N ALA A 558 -15.42 -20.98 -9.08
CA ALA A 558 -15.85 -20.51 -10.39
C ALA A 558 -15.73 -21.65 -11.42
N ALA A 559 -16.85 -22.00 -12.03
CA ALA A 559 -16.91 -23.06 -13.04
C ALA A 559 -16.03 -22.71 -14.25
N ARG A 560 -15.20 -23.66 -14.67
CA ARG A 560 -14.29 -23.53 -15.82
C ARG A 560 -14.80 -24.24 -17.07
N SER A 561 -15.87 -25.02 -16.94
CA SER A 561 -16.46 -25.82 -18.00
C SER A 561 -17.98 -25.94 -17.84
N SER A 562 -18.68 -26.37 -18.88
CA SER A 562 -20.13 -26.62 -18.87
C SER A 562 -20.56 -27.78 -17.98
N HIS A 563 -19.62 -28.51 -17.39
CA HIS A 563 -19.87 -29.62 -16.46
C HIS A 563 -19.66 -29.23 -15.00
N GLU A 564 -19.22 -27.99 -14.73
CA GLU A 564 -18.98 -27.45 -13.39
C GLU A 564 -20.03 -26.38 -13.06
N VAL A 565 -20.29 -26.15 -11.77
CA VAL A 565 -21.21 -25.10 -11.30
C VAL A 565 -20.49 -24.14 -10.37
N SER A 566 -20.74 -22.84 -10.50
CA SER A 566 -20.09 -21.82 -9.67
C SER A 566 -20.77 -21.72 -8.30
N LEU A 567 -19.99 -21.60 -7.23
CA LEU A 567 -20.44 -21.48 -5.84
C LEU A 567 -19.92 -20.18 -5.21
N GLN A 568 -20.74 -19.57 -4.37
CA GLN A 568 -20.33 -18.51 -3.45
C GLN A 568 -20.06 -19.09 -2.05
N ALA A 569 -19.11 -18.52 -1.30
CA ALA A 569 -18.87 -18.94 0.08
C ALA A 569 -20.13 -18.69 0.94
N GLY A 570 -20.51 -19.66 1.77
CA GLY A 570 -21.73 -19.66 2.58
C GLY A 570 -22.99 -20.14 1.85
N GLN A 571 -22.90 -20.47 0.56
CA GLN A 571 -24.06 -20.93 -0.22
C GLN A 571 -24.47 -22.36 0.16
N GLN A 572 -25.77 -22.60 0.35
CA GLN A 572 -26.31 -23.95 0.57
C GLN A 572 -26.33 -24.74 -0.74
N VAL A 573 -25.89 -25.98 -0.66
CA VAL A 573 -25.64 -26.86 -1.80
C VAL A 573 -26.17 -28.25 -1.49
N THR A 574 -26.86 -28.86 -2.46
CA THR A 574 -27.34 -30.23 -2.34
C THR A 574 -26.37 -31.17 -3.04
N VAL A 575 -25.75 -32.11 -2.30
CA VAL A 575 -24.88 -33.13 -2.91
C VAL A 575 -25.74 -34.27 -3.47
N LEU A 576 -25.67 -34.47 -4.78
CA LEU A 576 -26.35 -35.55 -5.49
C LEU A 576 -25.50 -36.83 -5.50
N GLU A 577 -24.20 -36.69 -5.77
CA GLU A 577 -23.21 -37.78 -5.73
C GLU A 577 -21.91 -37.28 -5.11
N ALA A 578 -21.35 -38.04 -4.16
CA ALA A 578 -20.13 -37.66 -3.45
C ALA A 578 -18.84 -37.91 -4.25
N GLN A 579 -18.94 -38.43 -5.48
CA GLN A 579 -17.83 -38.78 -6.36
C GLN A 579 -18.21 -38.50 -7.82
N ASP A 580 -17.23 -38.38 -8.71
CA ASP A 580 -17.49 -38.23 -10.15
C ASP A 580 -17.92 -39.56 -10.80
N LYS A 581 -18.31 -39.49 -12.09
CA LYS A 581 -18.70 -40.66 -12.89
C LYS A 581 -17.60 -41.72 -13.07
N LYS A 582 -16.34 -41.41 -12.71
CA LYS A 582 -15.20 -42.32 -12.74
C LYS A 582 -14.84 -42.85 -11.33
N GLY A 583 -15.60 -42.48 -10.30
CA GLY A 583 -15.38 -42.91 -8.92
C GLY A 583 -14.34 -42.07 -8.17
N ASN A 584 -13.99 -40.87 -8.64
CA ASN A 584 -13.06 -39.98 -7.95
C ASN A 584 -13.78 -39.22 -6.81
N PRO A 585 -13.38 -39.42 -5.54
CA PRO A 585 -14.02 -38.78 -4.38
C PRO A 585 -13.63 -37.30 -4.19
N GLU A 586 -12.70 -36.78 -4.99
CA GLU A 586 -12.28 -35.36 -4.94
C GLU A 586 -13.27 -34.40 -5.60
N TRP A 587 -14.25 -34.94 -6.34
CA TRP A 587 -15.26 -34.17 -7.06
C TRP A 587 -16.64 -34.68 -6.70
N SER A 588 -17.52 -33.78 -6.27
CA SER A 588 -18.91 -34.09 -5.97
C SER A 588 -19.84 -33.45 -6.99
N LEU A 589 -20.85 -34.19 -7.41
CA LEU A 589 -21.94 -33.65 -8.23
C LEU A 589 -22.92 -32.94 -7.31
N VAL A 590 -23.16 -31.66 -7.56
CA VAL A 590 -24.03 -30.84 -6.72
C VAL A 590 -25.11 -30.12 -7.51
N GLU A 591 -26.22 -29.82 -6.84
CA GLU A 591 -27.31 -29.00 -7.35
C GLU A 591 -27.43 -27.71 -6.54
N VAL A 592 -27.40 -26.57 -7.24
CA VAL A 592 -27.48 -25.23 -6.66
C VAL A 592 -28.34 -24.35 -7.56
N ASN A 593 -29.40 -23.76 -7.00
CA ASN A 593 -30.34 -22.89 -7.73
C ASN A 593 -30.90 -23.52 -9.02
N GLY A 594 -31.13 -24.84 -9.02
CA GLY A 594 -31.64 -25.59 -10.18
C GLY A 594 -30.59 -25.92 -11.26
N GLN A 595 -29.32 -25.57 -11.06
CA GLN A 595 -28.22 -25.95 -11.93
C GLN A 595 -27.41 -27.10 -11.33
N ARG A 596 -27.02 -28.07 -12.16
CA ARG A 596 -26.22 -29.23 -11.76
C ARG A 596 -24.83 -29.17 -12.35
N GLY A 597 -23.81 -29.38 -11.53
CA GLY A 597 -22.43 -29.41 -11.98
C GLY A 597 -21.49 -29.98 -10.92
N TYR A 598 -20.28 -30.31 -11.33
CA TYR A 598 -19.23 -30.81 -10.46
C TYR A 598 -18.52 -29.66 -9.75
N VAL A 599 -18.18 -29.90 -8.49
CA VAL A 599 -17.35 -29.01 -7.67
C VAL A 599 -16.37 -29.85 -6.85
N PRO A 600 -15.20 -29.30 -6.47
CA PRO A 600 -14.27 -30.01 -5.61
C PRO A 600 -14.90 -30.30 -4.24
N SER A 601 -14.82 -31.55 -3.77
CA SER A 601 -15.46 -32.00 -2.53
C SER A 601 -14.88 -31.32 -1.29
N SER A 602 -13.61 -30.90 -1.35
CA SER A 602 -12.91 -30.12 -0.31
C SER A 602 -13.47 -28.72 -0.11
N PHE A 603 -14.32 -28.23 -1.02
CA PHE A 603 -14.96 -26.90 -0.94
C PHE A 603 -16.33 -26.97 -0.27
N LEU A 604 -16.76 -28.16 0.18
CA LEU A 604 -18.06 -28.41 0.80
C LEU A 604 -17.87 -28.86 2.25
N ALA A 605 -18.63 -28.26 3.16
CA ALA A 605 -18.67 -28.67 4.57
C ALA A 605 -20.09 -29.07 4.97
N ARG A 606 -20.23 -30.20 5.68
CA ARG A 606 -21.49 -30.55 6.34
C ARG A 606 -21.73 -29.59 7.49
N VAL A 607 -22.91 -28.98 7.53
CA VAL A 607 -23.35 -28.21 8.69
C VAL A 607 -23.70 -29.21 9.80
N PRO A 608 -23.06 -29.17 10.98
CA PRO A 608 -23.61 -29.86 12.14
C PRO A 608 -24.95 -29.20 12.47
N GLY A 609 -26.04 -29.96 12.48
CA GLY A 609 -27.30 -29.45 13.03
C GLY A 609 -27.08 -28.90 14.45
N PRO A 610 -27.88 -27.92 14.90
CA PRO A 610 -27.71 -27.36 16.22
C PRO A 610 -27.92 -28.47 17.26
N ALA A 611 -26.85 -28.90 17.91
CA ALA A 611 -26.99 -29.65 19.15
C ALA A 611 -27.64 -28.69 20.18
N PRO A 612 -28.75 -29.05 20.82
CA PRO A 612 -29.26 -28.28 21.94
C PRO A 612 -28.28 -28.48 23.10
N TRP A 613 -27.31 -27.59 23.26
CA TRP A 613 -26.49 -27.51 24.47
C TRP A 613 -27.32 -26.88 25.59
N GLY A 614 -28.34 -27.61 26.05
CA GLY A 614 -29.01 -27.35 27.32
C GLY A 614 -28.24 -28.06 28.42
N TRP A 615 -27.32 -27.36 29.08
CA TRP A 615 -26.89 -27.76 30.41
C TRP A 615 -27.91 -27.20 31.40
N SER A 616 -28.90 -28.00 31.77
CA SER A 616 -29.66 -27.77 32.99
C SER A 616 -28.78 -28.20 34.18
N LEU A 617 -28.40 -27.23 35.01
CA LEU A 617 -27.84 -27.50 36.34
C LEU A 617 -28.84 -28.35 37.15
N PRO A 618 -28.42 -29.43 37.84
CA PRO A 618 -29.24 -30.03 38.88
C PRO A 618 -29.37 -29.04 40.04
N SER A 619 -30.58 -28.94 40.58
CA SER A 619 -30.99 -28.06 41.67
C SER A 619 -30.09 -28.11 42.91
#